data_AF-A0A3E2JUT4-F1
#
_entry.id   AF-A0A3E2JUT4-F1
#
_cell.length_a   1.000
_cell.length_b   1.000
_cell.length_c   1.000
_cell.angle_alpha   90.00
_cell.angle_beta   90.00
_cell.angle_gamma   90.00
#
_symmetry.space_group_name_H-M   'P 1'
#
loop_
_entity.id
_entity.type
_entity.pdbx_description
1 polymer ?
#
loop_
_entity_poly.entity_id
_entity_poly.type
_entity_poly.pdbx_seq_one_letter_code
_entity_poly.pdbx_strand_id
1 'polypeptide(L)' 'MKVYVLDKGIVLVGKGWEIREKLKEYQNQYAYVNDWVRDVHRQAPAKRVK' A
#
# COMPACT_ATOMS: atom_id res chain seq x y z
N MET A 1 3.74 9.64 7.87
CA MET A 1 4.17 8.78 6.74
C MET A 1 3.12 8.76 5.61
N LYS A 2 3.56 8.68 4.34
CA LYS A 2 2.72 8.59 3.12
C LYS A 2 2.97 7.26 2.40
N VAL A 3 1.92 6.64 1.86
CA VAL A 3 2.00 5.40 1.06
C VAL A 3 1.50 5.67 -0.35
N TYR A 4 2.30 5.33 -1.34
CA TYR A 4 1.92 5.36 -2.75
C TYR A 4 1.91 3.93 -3.27
N VAL A 5 0.74 3.45 -3.68
CA VAL A 5 0.60 2.16 -4.34
C VAL A 5 0.66 2.39 -5.85
N LEU A 6 1.61 1.71 -6.49
CA LEU A 6 1.82 1.68 -7.93
C LEU A 6 1.30 0.35 -8.48
N ASP A 7 1.18 0.24 -9.80
CA ASP A 7 0.66 -0.96 -10.47
C ASP A 7 1.38 -2.27 -10.08
N LYS A 8 2.69 -2.19 -9.80
CA LYS A 8 3.53 -3.36 -9.50
C LYS A 8 4.31 -3.26 -8.19
N GLY A 9 3.99 -2.29 -7.34
CA GLY A 9 4.79 -2.06 -6.14
C GLY A 9 4.26 -0.96 -5.24
N ILE A 10 4.99 -0.67 -4.16
CA ILE A 10 4.55 0.24 -3.11
C ILE A 10 5.75 1.09 -2.69
N VAL A 11 5.51 2.39 -2.55
CA VAL A 11 6.49 3.37 -2.08
C VAL A 11 5.99 3.96 -0.77
N LEU A 12 6.76 3.76 0.31
CA LEU A 12 6.51 4.38 1.61
C LEU A 12 7.49 5.55 1.82
N VAL A 13 6.96 6.71 2.21
CA VAL A 13 7.75 7.91 2.48
C VAL A 13 7.47 8.41 3.90
N GLY A 14 8.50 8.47 4.74
CA GLY A 14 8.36 8.88 6.14
C GLY A 14 9.63 8.66 6.94
N LYS A 15 9.54 8.82 8.27
CA LYS A 15 10.63 8.48 9.18
C LYS A 15 10.84 6.96 9.18
N GLY A 16 12.09 6.51 9.31
CA GLY A 16 12.42 5.08 9.22
C GLY A 16 11.65 4.20 10.21
N TRP A 17 11.36 4.69 11.40
CA TRP A 17 10.56 3.96 12.38
C TRP A 17 9.08 3.86 11.99
N GLU A 18 8.48 4.91 11.42
CA GLU A 18 7.09 4.88 10.94
C GLU A 18 6.93 3.84 9.83
N ILE A 19 7.93 3.76 8.93
CA ILE A 19 7.95 2.76 7.85
C ILE A 19 8.00 1.35 8.44
N ARG A 20 8.87 1.10 9.43
CA ARG A 20 9.00 -0.20 10.09
C ARG A 20 7.71 -0.62 10.80
N GLU A 21 7.07 0.32 11.50
CA GLU A 21 5.80 0.06 12.18
C GLU A 21 4.69 -0.26 11.18
N LYS A 22 4.60 0.49 10.09
CA LYS A 22 3.59 0.24 9.06
C LYS A 22 3.79 -1.09 8.33
N LEU A 23 5.03 -1.46 8.05
CA LEU A 23 5.35 -2.77 7.47
C LEU A 23 4.93 -3.92 8.39
N LYS A 24 5.11 -3.78 9.71
CA LYS A 24 4.63 -4.78 10.68
C LYS A 24 3.11 -4.88 10.70
N GLU A 25 2.41 -3.75 10.62
CA GLU A 25 0.94 -3.72 10.56
C GLU A 25 0.44 -4.49 9.33
N TYR A 26 1.01 -4.23 8.15
CA TYR A 26 0.60 -4.88 6.90
C TYR A 26 1.06 -6.32 6.78
N GLN A 27 2.15 -6.73 7.44
CA GLN A 27 2.57 -8.13 7.50
C GLN A 27 1.49 -9.04 8.10
N ASN A 28 0.68 -8.51 9.03
CA ASN A 28 -0.43 -9.27 9.60
C ASN A 28 -1.65 -9.37 8.66
N GLN A 29 -1.74 -8.48 7.67
CA GLN A 29 -2.86 -8.39 6.73
C GLN A 29 -2.57 -9.11 5.41
N TYR A 30 -1.32 -9.07 4.94
CA TYR A 30 -0.93 -9.58 3.63
C TYR A 30 0.33 -10.43 3.74
N ALA A 31 0.28 -11.65 3.19
CA ALA A 31 1.45 -12.51 3.08
C ALA A 31 2.41 -12.03 1.97
N TYR A 32 1.86 -11.49 0.87
CA TYR A 32 2.63 -11.00 -0.27
C TYR A 32 2.31 -9.54 -0.58
N VAL A 33 3.32 -8.81 -1.05
CA VAL A 33 3.15 -7.43 -1.54
C VAL A 33 2.14 -7.36 -2.70
N ASN A 34 2.09 -8.41 -3.54
CA ASN A 34 1.14 -8.49 -4.64
C ASN A 34 -0.32 -8.51 -4.16
N ASP A 35 -0.61 -9.16 -3.02
CA ASP A 35 -1.96 -9.17 -2.45
C ASP A 35 -2.35 -7.80 -1.92
N TRP A 36 -1.39 -7.10 -1.31
CA TRP A 36 -1.59 -5.73 -0.86
C TRP A 36 -1.88 -4.78 -2.03
N VAL A 37 -1.08 -4.86 -3.10
CA VAL A 37 -1.29 -4.05 -4.33
C VAL A 37 -2.65 -4.35 -4.96
N ARG A 38 -3.03 -5.62 -5.07
CA ARG A 38 -4.31 -6.06 -5.63
C ARG A 38 -5.50 -5.56 -4.83
N ASP A 39 -5.42 -5.64 -3.50
CA ASP A 39 -6.52 -5.23 -2.63
C ASP A 39 -6.77 -3.72 -2.69
N VAL A 40 -5.69 -2.92 -2.73
CA VAL A 40 -5.79 -1.46 -2.90
C VAL A 40 -6.36 -1.08 -4.27
N HIS A 41 -5.91 -1.73 -5.36
CA HIS A 41 -6.48 -1.48 -6.69
C HIS A 41 -7.92 -1.96 -6.84
N ARG A 42 -8.32 -3.04 -6.15
CA ARG A 42 -9.70 -3.52 -6.12
C ARG A 42 -10.65 -2.54 -5.43
N GLN A 43 -10.17 -1.81 -4.43
CA GLN A 43 -10.96 -0.84 -3.67
C GLN A 43 -11.01 0.55 -4.31
N ALA A 44 -10.25 0.80 -5.38
CA ALA A 44 -10.31 2.08 -6.07
C ALA A 44 -11.64 2.20 -6.87
N PRO A 45 -12.57 3.10 -6.50
CA PRO A 45 -13.67 3.41 -7.40
C PRO A 45 -13.07 4.01 -8.68
N ALA A 46 -13.54 3.53 -9.83
CA ALA A 46 -13.17 4.07 -11.13
C ALA A 46 -13.21 5.60 -11.06
N LYS A 47 -12.04 6.25 -11.20
CA LYS A 47 -11.96 7.71 -11.27
C LYS A 47 -12.84 8.13 -12.45
N ARG A 48 -14.05 8.60 -12.16
CA ARG A 48 -14.93 9.26 -13.11
C ARG A 48 -14.29 10.60 -13.44
N VAL A 49 -13.46 10.61 -14.48
CA VAL A 49 -12.98 11.83 -15.11
C VAL A 49 -14.20 12.46 -15.80
N LYS A 50 -14.57 13.68 -15.37
CA LYS A 50 -15.54 14.53 -16.06
C LYS A 50 -14.83 15.29 -17.19
#